data_AF-A0ABD5GFB5-F1
#
_entry.id   AF-A0ABD5GFB5-F1
#
_cell.length_a   1.000
_cell.length_b   1.000
_cell.length_c   1.000
_cell.angle_alpha   90.00
_cell.angle_beta   90.00
_cell.angle_gamma   90.00
#
_symmetry.space_group_name_H-M   'P 1'
#
loop_
_entity.id
_entity.type
_entity.pdbx_description
1 polymer ?
#
loop_
_entity_poly.entity_id
_entity_poly.type
_entity_poly.pdbx_seq_one_letter_code
_entity_poly.pdbx_strand_id
1 'polypeptide(L)'
;MSRTDPQFNLRIPAELREKVMTAAQENKRSATAEIIARLEDSFLSPEQHESLRNYDWEEMRRLMQSVEVHLKSLDAKGGPEYFAQLEEREQKLKDSVVKAPQTRAKPKR
;
A
#
# COMPACT_ATOMS: atom_id res chain seq x y z
N MET A 1 4.99 7.74 -21.90
CA MET A 1 3.96 6.69 -21.71
C MET A 1 2.66 7.42 -21.41
N SER A 2 1.78 7.56 -22.40
CA SER A 2 0.48 8.22 -22.25
C SER A 2 -0.44 7.34 -21.38
N ARG A 3 -0.97 7.89 -20.28
CA ARG A 3 -2.06 7.26 -19.53
C ARG A 3 -3.21 6.97 -20.50
N THR A 4 -3.66 5.72 -20.54
CA THR A 4 -4.75 5.23 -21.40
C THR A 4 -6.13 5.48 -20.79
N ASP A 5 -6.20 6.06 -19.60
CA ASP A 5 -7.46 6.30 -18.90
C ASP A 5 -8.28 7.41 -19.59
N PRO A 6 -9.59 7.20 -19.82
CA PRO A 6 -10.44 8.21 -20.41
C PRO A 6 -10.57 9.42 -19.47
N GLN A 7 -10.31 10.62 -20.00
CA GLN A 7 -10.49 11.86 -19.24
C GLN A 7 -11.97 12.23 -19.19
N PHE A 8 -12.54 12.29 -17.99
CA PHE A 8 -13.93 12.68 -17.76
C PHE A 8 -14.03 14.14 -17.31
N ASN A 9 -14.81 14.96 -18.04
CA ASN A 9 -15.10 16.33 -17.64
C ASN A 9 -16.32 16.37 -16.70
N LEU A 10 -16.06 16.34 -15.40
CA LEU A 10 -17.09 16.40 -14.35
C LEU A 10 -17.67 17.81 -14.23
N ARG A 11 -19.00 17.94 -14.36
CA ARG A 11 -19.75 19.14 -13.95
C ARG A 11 -20.25 18.92 -12.53
N ILE A 12 -19.74 19.69 -11.58
CA ILE A 12 -20.11 19.60 -10.17
C ILE A 12 -20.47 20.98 -9.62
N PRO A 13 -21.42 21.08 -8.67
CA PRO A 13 -21.71 22.32 -7.97
C PRO A 13 -20.47 22.89 -7.26
N ALA A 14 -20.37 24.22 -7.17
CA ALA A 14 -19.23 24.90 -6.55
C ALA A 14 -19.02 24.46 -5.09
N GLU A 15 -20.09 24.36 -4.31
CA GLU A 15 -20.04 23.90 -2.92
C GLU A 15 -19.48 22.48 -2.79
N LEU A 16 -19.85 21.58 -3.71
CA LEU A 16 -19.35 20.21 -3.69
C LEU A 16 -17.87 20.17 -4.06
N ARG A 17 -17.45 21.00 -5.03
CA ARG A 17 -16.04 21.13 -5.39
C ARG A 17 -15.21 21.60 -4.21
N GLU A 18 -15.67 22.59 -3.46
CA GLU A 18 -14.97 23.10 -2.28
C GLU A 18 -14.82 22.02 -1.22
N LYS A 19 -15.89 21.28 -0.91
CA LYS A 19 -15.85 20.15 0.04
C LYS A 19 -14.81 19.09 -0.37
N VAL A 20 -14.74 18.76 -1.65
CA VAL A 20 -13.74 17.81 -2.18
C VAL A 20 -12.33 18.36 -2.04
N MET A 21 -12.11 19.65 -2.31
CA MET A 21 -10.78 20.26 -2.16
C MET A 21 -10.30 20.28 -0.71
N THR A 22 -11.19 20.62 0.24
CA THR A 22 -10.88 20.55 1.68
C THR A 22 -10.53 19.13 2.11
N ALA A 23 -11.36 18.15 1.75
CA ALA A 23 -11.09 16.74 2.08
C ALA A 23 -9.78 16.23 1.46
N ALA A 24 -9.49 16.62 0.21
CA ALA A 24 -8.24 16.26 -0.45
C ALA A 24 -7.01 16.80 0.29
N GLN A 25 -7.10 18.04 0.80
CA GLN A 25 -6.04 18.67 1.59
C GLN A 25 -5.82 17.94 2.92
N GLU A 26 -6.89 17.61 3.63
CA GLU A 26 -6.85 16.84 4.89
C GLU A 26 -6.22 15.45 4.67
N ASN A 27 -6.59 14.79 3.57
CA ASN A 27 -6.08 13.48 3.18
C ASN A 27 -4.73 13.52 2.45
N LYS A 28 -4.09 14.71 2.33
CA LYS A 28 -2.79 14.92 1.68
C LYS A 28 -2.71 14.35 0.26
N ARG A 29 -3.77 14.50 -0.52
CA ARG A 29 -3.87 14.01 -1.91
C ARG A 29 -4.43 15.07 -2.85
N SER A 30 -4.30 14.84 -4.16
CA SER A 30 -4.89 15.75 -5.15
C SER A 30 -6.42 15.63 -5.15
N ALA A 31 -7.12 16.69 -5.57
CA ALA A 31 -8.58 16.67 -5.68
C ALA A 31 -9.07 15.53 -6.60
N THR A 32 -8.36 15.24 -7.69
CA THR A 32 -8.69 14.11 -8.56
C THR A 32 -8.52 12.77 -7.84
N ALA A 33 -7.46 12.60 -7.05
CA ALA A 33 -7.25 11.37 -6.27
C ALA A 33 -8.32 11.21 -5.17
N GLU A 34 -8.77 12.31 -4.57
CA GLU A 34 -9.90 12.30 -3.63
C GLU A 34 -11.20 11.85 -4.28
N ILE A 35 -11.50 12.38 -5.47
CA ILE A 35 -12.71 11.99 -6.23
C ILE A 35 -12.65 10.50 -6.58
N ILE A 36 -11.52 10.03 -7.13
CA ILE A 36 -11.35 8.63 -7.52
C ILE A 36 -11.58 7.72 -6.32
N ALA A 37 -10.91 7.97 -5.20
CA ALA A 37 -11.05 7.10 -4.05
C ALA A 37 -12.45 7.09 -3.45
N ARG A 38 -13.17 8.22 -3.46
CA ARG A 38 -14.58 8.24 -3.04
C ARG A 38 -15.49 7.46 -3.97
N LEU A 39 -15.20 7.48 -5.27
CA LEU A 39 -15.91 6.66 -6.25
C LEU A 39 -15.60 5.18 -6.03
N GLU A 40 -14.34 4.81 -5.88
CA GLU A 40 -13.92 3.43 -5.57
C GLU A 40 -14.59 2.93 -4.28
N ASP A 41 -14.60 3.75 -3.22
CA ASP A 41 -15.25 3.45 -1.95
C ASP A 41 -16.77 3.22 -2.10
N SER A 42 -17.42 3.93 -3.03
CA SER A 42 -18.85 3.75 -3.31
C SER A 42 -19.20 2.41 -3.98
N PHE A 43 -18.21 1.71 -4.54
CA PHE A 43 -18.39 0.41 -5.19
C PHE A 43 -18.01 -0.77 -4.30
N LEU A 44 -17.49 -0.53 -3.09
CA LEU A 44 -17.19 -1.60 -2.15
C LEU A 44 -18.49 -2.21 -1.59
N SER A 45 -18.52 -3.54 -1.45
CA SER A 45 -19.66 -4.24 -0.86
C SER A 45 -19.81 -3.90 0.63
N PRO A 46 -21.00 -4.07 1.23
CA PRO A 46 -21.19 -3.89 2.67
C PRO A 46 -20.20 -4.70 3.51
N GLU A 47 -19.88 -5.93 3.11
CA GLU A 47 -18.90 -6.79 3.75
C GLU A 47 -17.47 -6.24 3.62
N GLN A 48 -17.11 -5.67 2.46
CA GLN A 48 -15.81 -5.02 2.26
C GLN A 48 -15.70 -3.74 3.11
N HIS A 49 -16.79 -2.96 3.18
CA HIS A 49 -16.91 -1.81 4.08
C HIS A 49 -16.78 -2.20 5.54
N GLU A 50 -17.41 -3.31 5.95
CA GLU A 50 -17.36 -3.83 7.31
C GLU A 50 -15.96 -4.34 7.65
N SER A 51 -15.29 -5.02 6.72
CA SER A 51 -13.90 -5.46 6.88
C SER A 51 -12.91 -4.29 7.04
N LEU A 52 -13.13 -3.19 6.32
CA LEU A 52 -12.31 -1.97 6.39
C LEU A 52 -12.60 -1.13 7.64
N ARG A 53 -13.86 -1.14 8.11
CA ARG A 53 -14.26 -0.45 9.35
C ARG A 53 -13.87 -1.24 10.61
N ASN A 54 -13.89 -2.57 10.53
CA ASN A 54 -13.55 -3.47 11.62
C ASN A 54 -12.06 -3.84 11.60
N TYR A 55 -11.17 -2.86 11.47
CA TYR A 55 -9.84 -3.05 12.05
C TYR A 55 -10.03 -3.08 13.56
N ASP A 56 -9.95 -4.28 14.13
CA ASP A 56 -9.84 -4.44 15.58
C ASP A 56 -8.55 -3.73 16.01
N TRP A 57 -8.71 -2.51 16.53
CA TRP A 57 -7.61 -1.69 17.01
C TRP A 57 -6.85 -2.38 18.15
N GLU A 58 -7.48 -3.32 18.84
CA GLU A 58 -6.85 -4.17 19.86
C GLU A 58 -5.92 -5.20 19.20
N GLU A 59 -6.35 -5.82 18.11
CA GLU A 59 -5.52 -6.75 17.31
C GLU A 59 -4.36 -6.01 16.63
N MET A 60 -4.61 -4.84 16.05
CA MET A 60 -3.57 -3.97 15.50
C MET A 60 -2.59 -3.49 16.58
N ARG A 61 -3.07 -3.12 17.77
CA ARG A 61 -2.23 -2.75 18.92
C ARG A 61 -1.36 -3.93 19.37
N ARG A 62 -1.91 -5.15 19.43
CA ARG A 62 -1.15 -6.36 19.76
C ARG A 62 -0.07 -6.64 18.72
N LEU A 63 -0.39 -6.50 17.43
CA LEU A 63 0.57 -6.65 16.35
C LEU A 63 1.70 -5.61 16.45
N MET A 64 1.37 -4.35 16.70
CA MET A 64 2.35 -3.27 16.89
C MET A 64 3.24 -3.49 18.11
N GLN A 65 2.67 -3.92 19.25
CA GLN A 65 3.45 -4.29 20.44
C GLN A 65 4.36 -5.49 20.18
N SER A 66 3.90 -6.47 19.41
CA SER A 66 4.71 -7.61 18.97
C SER A 66 5.91 -7.16 18.13
N VAL A 67 5.70 -6.26 17.16
CA VAL A 67 6.78 -5.69 16.35
C VAL A 67 7.75 -4.90 17.23
N GLU A 68 7.26 -4.10 18.18
CA GLU A 68 8.10 -3.32 19.09
C GLU A 68 8.95 -4.20 20.02
N VAL A 69 8.37 -5.26 20.59
CA VAL A 69 9.10 -6.26 21.38
C VAL A 69 10.14 -6.97 20.51
N HIS A 70 9.79 -7.29 19.27
CA HIS A 70 10.71 -7.93 18.34
C HIS A 70 11.89 -7.00 18.00
N LEU A 71 11.64 -5.72 17.68
CA LEU A 71 12.67 -4.72 17.43
C LEU A 71 13.58 -4.50 18.65
N LYS A 72 13.03 -4.41 19.86
CA LYS A 72 13.82 -4.33 21.11
C LYS A 72 14.64 -5.60 21.37
N SER A 73 14.15 -6.76 20.94
CA SER A 73 14.90 -8.01 21.03
C SER A 73 16.05 -8.12 20.02
N LEU A 74 15.98 -7.36 18.91
CA LEU A 74 17.09 -7.23 17.96
C LEU A 74 18.22 -6.37 18.53
N ASP A 75 17.90 -5.33 19.30
CA ASP A 75 18.90 -4.55 20.05
C ASP A 75 19.60 -5.41 21.13
N ALA A 76 18.86 -6.31 21.78
CA ALA A 76 19.39 -7.17 22.85
C ALA A 76 20.27 -8.34 22.36
N LYS A 77 20.20 -8.72 21.08
CA LYS A 77 20.95 -9.85 20.51
C LYS A 77 22.12 -9.44 19.60
N GLY A 78 22.53 -8.17 19.66
CA GLY A 78 23.61 -7.65 18.83
C GLY A 78 23.09 -7.24 17.46
N GLY A 79 22.38 -6.10 17.43
CA GLY A 79 21.95 -5.41 16.22
C GLY A 79 22.94 -5.49 15.05
N PRO A 80 24.25 -5.18 15.20
CA PRO A 80 25.18 -5.21 14.07
C PRO A 80 25.38 -6.59 13.43
N GLU A 81 25.37 -7.68 14.19
CA GLU A 81 25.51 -9.04 13.63
C GLU A 81 24.23 -9.47 12.89
N TYR A 82 23.07 -9.09 13.42
CA TYR A 82 21.79 -9.38 12.77
C TYR A 82 21.62 -8.57 11.46
N PHE A 83 22.02 -7.30 11.44
CA PHE A 83 22.00 -6.48 10.23
C PHE A 83 22.97 -7.01 9.16
N ALA A 84 24.18 -7.45 9.54
CA ALA A 84 25.13 -8.07 8.61
C ALA A 84 24.60 -9.38 7.99
N GLN A 85 23.91 -10.21 8.79
CA GLN A 85 23.28 -11.44 8.30
C GLN A 85 22.09 -11.16 7.36
N LEU A 86 21.33 -10.09 7.62
CA LEU A 86 20.23 -9.67 6.75
C LEU A 86 20.73 -9.13 5.41
N GLU A 87 21.80 -8.34 5.40
CA GLU A 87 22.43 -7.87 4.16
C GLU A 87 22.96 -9.04 3.32
N GLU A 88 23.61 -10.01 3.95
CA GLU A 88 24.11 -11.21 3.25
C GLU A 88 22.96 -12.05 2.66
N ARG A 89 21.83 -12.12 3.37
CA ARG A 89 20.63 -12.86 2.93
C ARG A 89 19.89 -12.12 1.82
N GLU A 90 19.80 -10.79 1.87
CA GLU A 90 19.28 -9.96 0.78
C GLU A 90 20.12 -10.10 -0.49
N GLN A 91 21.45 -10.10 -0.36
CA GLN A 91 22.34 -10.22 -1.51
C GLN A 91 22.20 -11.60 -2.17
N LYS A 92 22.12 -12.68 -1.37
CA LYS A 92 21.84 -14.03 -1.88
C LYS A 92 20.48 -14.14 -2.56
N LEU A 93 19.45 -13.45 -2.06
CA LEU A 93 18.13 -13.39 -2.70
C LEU A 93 18.18 -12.64 -4.02
N LYS A 94 18.87 -11.49 -4.09
CA LYS A 94 19.06 -10.72 -5.33
C LYS A 94 19.81 -11.54 -6.38
N ASP A 95 20.88 -12.24 -5.98
CA ASP A 95 21.66 -13.09 -6.87
C ASP A 95 20.87 -14.34 -7.33
N SER A 96 20.00 -14.88 -6.47
CA SER A 96 19.11 -16.00 -6.80
C SER A 96 17.98 -15.58 -7.75
N VAL A 97 17.45 -14.37 -7.61
CA VAL A 97 16.40 -13.83 -8.51
C VAL A 97 16.98 -13.48 -9.88
N VAL A 98 18.26 -13.07 -9.95
CA VAL A 98 18.96 -12.82 -11.23
C VAL A 98 19.31 -14.12 -11.98
N LYS A 99 19.43 -15.27 -11.28
CA LYS A 99 19.74 -16.57 -11.90
C LYS A 99 18.53 -17.44 -12.26
N ALA A 100 17.31 -17.02 -11.96
CA ALA A 100 16.13 -17.75 -12.43
C ALA A 100 16.07 -17.65 -13.97
N PRO A 101 16.10 -18.77 -14.72
CA PRO A 101 15.96 -18.72 -16.17
C PRO A 101 14.59 -18.14 -16.49
N GLN A 102 14.56 -16.98 -17.16
CA GLN A 102 13.36 -16.50 -17.81
C GLN A 102 12.98 -17.52 -18.89
N THR A 103 12.14 -18.48 -18.51
CA THR A 103 11.49 -19.38 -19.46
C THR A 103 10.45 -18.55 -20.21
N ARG A 104 10.93 -17.86 -21.24
CA ARG A 104 10.13 -17.19 -22.25
C ARG A 104 9.44 -18.28 -23.08
N ALA A 105 8.36 -18.85 -22.56
CA ALA A 105 7.49 -19.71 -23.33
C ALA A 105 6.80 -18.85 -24.40
N LYS A 106 7.29 -18.91 -25.64
CA LYS A 106 6.57 -18.40 -26.80
C LYS A 106 5.30 -19.23 -26.97
N PRO A 107 4.10 -18.63 -27.08
CA PRO A 107 2.93 -19.36 -27.52
C PRO A 107 3.16 -19.78 -28.98
N LYS A 108 2.98 -21.08 -29.27
CA LYS A 108 2.97 -21.63 -30.63
C LYS A 108 1.54 -21.56 -31.18
N ARG A 109 1.46 -20.96 -32.38
CA ARG A 109 0.36 -20.89 -33.36
C ARG A 109 -0.73 -19.87 -33.09
#